data_AF-A0A836ZU59-F1
#
_entry.id   AF-A0A836ZU59-F1
#
_cell.length_a   1.000
_cell.length_b   1.000
_cell.length_c   1.000
_cell.angle_alpha   90.00
_cell.angle_beta   90.00
_cell.angle_gamma   90.00
#
_symmetry.space_group_name_H-M   'P 1'
#
loop_
_entity.id
_entity.type
_entity.pdbx_description
1 polymer ?
#
loop_
_entity_poly.entity_id
_entity_poly.type
_entity_poly.pdbx_seq_one_letter_code
_entity_poly.pdbx_strand_id
1 'polypeptide(L)'
;MTRKAERAPWGDFPPVIRNGDLKALEREPEYIAAKSGDADAAVELVDRLLTEATARQTGDQLRSLPDVRLLPVLALEASGTNKIPLAVAEVLGDRLGIEVEHDIVQAERVNRTGSATDHRLAYNPTFDGPVKPGRYYFIVDDSLTQGGTIASLRGYVVNRGGLVAGAAVMTAHEGALRLPVTEKTLAAIQQKHGDAMKHYWQQEFGYDLSQLTNGEAGHLRAAPSVDAIRTRIAAARNARGWPAHEASPPGTRPEAPERLSLLSAADYRARQLAQRQSAYQHADAALWAASPALTALRAEIDQQAASGGPA
;
A
#
# COMPACT_ATOMS: atom_id res chain seq x y z
N MET A 1 -12.41 14.33 -15.66
CA MET A 1 -11.64 13.20 -16.23
C MET A 1 -11.43 12.16 -15.14
N THR A 2 -11.75 10.90 -15.39
CA THR A 2 -11.45 9.80 -14.45
C THR A 2 -9.94 9.64 -14.36
N ARG A 3 -9.35 9.71 -13.15
CA ARG A 3 -7.92 9.47 -12.96
C ARG A 3 -7.61 8.04 -13.41
N LYS A 4 -6.55 7.85 -14.20
CA LYS A 4 -6.05 6.51 -14.56
C LYS A 4 -4.82 6.22 -13.73
N ALA A 5 -4.66 4.97 -13.32
CA ALA A 5 -3.45 4.55 -12.65
C ALA A 5 -2.23 4.74 -13.55
N GLU A 6 -1.13 5.14 -12.93
CA GLU A 6 0.09 5.47 -13.64
C GLU A 6 1.08 4.30 -13.54
N ARG A 7 1.86 4.11 -14.60
CA ARG A 7 2.99 3.17 -14.65
C ARG A 7 4.18 3.88 -15.29
N ALA A 8 5.39 3.42 -14.97
CA ALA A 8 6.64 3.90 -15.55
C ALA A 8 7.55 2.71 -15.90
N PRO A 9 8.45 2.81 -16.89
CA PRO A 9 9.42 1.76 -17.20
C PRO A 9 10.20 1.34 -15.96
N TRP A 10 10.43 0.04 -15.73
CA TRP A 10 11.01 -0.45 -14.47
C TRP A 10 12.46 -0.03 -14.23
N GLY A 11 13.28 0.04 -15.28
CA GLY A 11 14.72 0.24 -15.12
C GLY A 11 15.35 -0.89 -14.30
N ASP A 12 16.26 -0.54 -13.40
CA ASP A 12 16.99 -1.42 -12.49
C ASP A 12 16.30 -1.63 -11.13
N PHE A 13 14.96 -1.53 -11.08
CA PHE A 13 14.21 -1.63 -9.84
C PHE A 13 14.57 -2.90 -9.04
N PRO A 14 15.05 -2.76 -7.79
CA PRO A 14 15.58 -3.88 -7.04
C PRO A 14 14.47 -4.81 -6.52
N PRO A 15 14.82 -6.03 -6.06
CA PRO A 15 13.91 -6.85 -5.29
C PRO A 15 13.38 -6.10 -4.05
N VAL A 16 12.10 -6.28 -3.75
CA VAL A 16 11.47 -5.70 -2.56
C VAL A 16 12.06 -6.32 -1.30
N ILE A 17 12.40 -5.47 -0.32
CA ILE A 17 12.84 -5.91 1.00
C ILE A 17 11.62 -6.46 1.76
N ARG A 18 11.74 -7.67 2.30
CA ARG A 18 10.66 -8.34 3.04
C ARG A 18 11.08 -8.53 4.48
N ASN A 19 10.20 -8.15 5.41
CA ASN A 19 10.42 -8.38 6.83
C ASN A 19 10.04 -9.80 7.28
N GLY A 20 8.90 -10.32 6.84
CA GLY A 20 8.39 -11.62 7.27
C GLY A 20 7.43 -12.29 6.28
N ASP A 21 6.90 -13.44 6.68
CA ASP A 21 6.08 -14.28 5.81
C ASP A 21 4.70 -13.71 5.52
N LEU A 22 4.16 -14.04 4.34
CA LEU A 22 2.78 -13.72 4.01
C LEU A 22 1.85 -14.23 5.11
N LYS A 23 0.91 -13.39 5.54
CA LYS A 23 -0.02 -13.63 6.66
C LYS A 23 0.61 -13.67 8.05
N ALA A 24 1.91 -13.39 8.21
CA ALA A 24 2.50 -13.32 9.55
C ALA A 24 1.84 -12.24 10.41
N LEU A 25 1.59 -11.05 9.83
CA LEU A 25 0.90 -9.95 10.51
C LEU A 25 -0.52 -10.31 10.97
N GLU A 26 -1.26 -11.13 10.22
CA GLU A 26 -2.65 -11.50 10.54
C GLU A 26 -2.78 -12.31 11.84
N ARG A 27 -1.65 -12.83 12.37
CA ARG A 27 -1.61 -13.64 13.60
C ARG A 27 -1.45 -12.79 14.86
N GLU A 28 -1.29 -11.48 14.71
CA GLU A 28 -0.90 -10.58 15.78
C GLU A 28 -2.15 -9.90 16.38
N PRO A 29 -2.21 -9.74 17.72
CA PRO A 29 -3.40 -9.23 18.39
C PRO A 29 -3.76 -7.79 17.98
N GLU A 30 -2.76 -6.97 17.64
CA GLU A 30 -2.90 -5.57 17.26
C GLU A 30 -3.38 -5.40 15.81
N TYR A 31 -3.27 -6.45 14.97
CA TYR A 31 -3.42 -6.37 13.52
C TYR A 31 -4.77 -5.78 13.10
N ILE A 32 -5.88 -6.26 13.68
CA ILE A 32 -7.22 -5.79 13.31
C ILE A 32 -7.41 -4.33 13.68
N ALA A 33 -6.96 -3.91 14.87
CA ALA A 33 -7.04 -2.52 15.30
C ALA A 33 -6.20 -1.61 14.39
N ALA A 34 -4.95 -2.00 14.13
CA ALA A 34 -4.02 -1.28 13.24
C ALA A 34 -4.57 -1.12 11.82
N LYS A 35 -5.18 -2.18 11.27
CA LYS A 35 -5.79 -2.19 9.94
C LYS A 35 -7.08 -1.35 9.86
N SER A 36 -7.69 -1.04 11.00
CA SER A 36 -8.97 -0.33 11.09
C SER A 36 -8.83 1.15 11.51
N GLY A 37 -7.61 1.64 11.75
CA GLY A 37 -7.37 3.06 12.06
C GLY A 37 -6.61 3.34 13.35
N ASP A 38 -6.31 2.34 14.17
CA ASP A 38 -5.62 2.52 15.45
C ASP A 38 -4.11 2.72 15.23
N ALA A 39 -3.64 3.94 15.45
CA ALA A 39 -2.24 4.32 15.28
C ALA A 39 -1.32 3.70 16.34
N ASP A 40 -1.79 3.59 17.58
CA ASP A 40 -1.00 3.05 18.69
C ASP A 40 -0.79 1.54 18.49
N ALA A 41 -1.85 0.83 18.12
CA ALA A 41 -1.78 -0.59 17.77
C ALA A 41 -0.85 -0.83 16.57
N ALA A 42 -0.86 0.03 15.55
CA ALA A 42 0.01 -0.10 14.40
C ALA A 42 1.49 0.11 14.75
N VAL A 43 1.78 1.10 15.60
CA VAL A 43 3.12 1.35 16.12
C VAL A 43 3.61 0.18 16.96
N GLU A 44 2.80 -0.32 17.90
CA GLU A 44 3.15 -1.44 18.76
C GLU A 44 3.47 -2.69 17.93
N LEU A 45 2.62 -2.99 16.94
CA LEU A 45 2.78 -4.09 16.00
C LEU A 45 4.11 -4.00 15.25
N VAL A 46 4.40 -2.83 14.66
CA VAL A 46 5.58 -2.65 13.82
C VAL A 46 6.85 -2.58 14.64
N ASP A 47 6.87 -1.88 15.76
CA ASP A 47 8.07 -1.76 16.61
C ASP A 47 8.55 -3.15 17.08
N ARG A 48 7.58 -4.02 17.41
CA ARG A 48 7.85 -5.40 17.85
C ARG A 48 8.32 -6.32 16.71
N LEU A 49 7.76 -6.17 15.51
CA LEU A 49 7.96 -7.13 14.42
C LEU A 49 9.00 -6.72 13.39
N LEU A 50 9.28 -5.42 13.24
CA LEU A 50 10.27 -4.94 12.29
C LEU A 50 11.67 -5.35 12.75
N THR A 51 12.29 -6.24 12.00
CA THR A 51 13.58 -6.82 12.38
C THR A 51 14.74 -5.86 12.08
N GLU A 52 15.80 -5.96 12.90
CA GLU A 52 17.05 -5.26 12.65
C GLU A 52 17.70 -5.64 11.30
N ALA A 53 17.43 -6.85 10.79
CA ALA A 53 17.91 -7.25 9.47
C ALA A 53 17.23 -6.44 8.35
N THR A 54 15.91 -6.26 8.43
CA THR A 54 15.14 -5.42 7.51
C THR A 54 15.59 -3.97 7.57
N ALA A 55 15.75 -3.41 8.78
CA ALA A 55 16.18 -2.04 8.98
C ALA A 55 17.58 -1.81 8.40
N ARG A 56 18.55 -2.68 8.71
CA ARG A 56 19.91 -2.62 8.16
C ARG A 56 19.93 -2.74 6.64
N GLN A 57 19.20 -3.70 6.07
CA GLN A 57 19.14 -3.86 4.60
C GLN A 57 18.57 -2.61 3.92
N THR A 58 17.54 -2.00 4.52
CA THR A 58 16.96 -0.74 4.04
C THR A 58 17.98 0.39 4.13
N GLY A 59 18.64 0.56 5.28
CA GLY A 59 19.70 1.55 5.46
C GLY A 59 20.85 1.38 4.46
N ASP A 60 21.29 0.14 4.23
CA ASP A 60 22.35 -0.18 3.28
C ASP A 60 21.99 0.16 1.83
N GLN A 61 20.73 0.01 1.44
CA GLN A 61 20.26 0.37 0.11
C GLN A 61 20.16 1.90 -0.07
N LEU A 62 19.85 2.63 1.00
CA LEU A 62 19.56 4.06 0.95
C LEU A 62 20.75 4.96 1.28
N ARG A 63 21.78 4.45 1.99
CA ARG A 63 22.89 5.25 2.55
C ARG A 63 23.65 6.13 1.56
N SER A 64 23.70 5.76 0.28
CA SER A 64 24.43 6.49 -0.76
C SER A 64 23.55 7.46 -1.55
N LEU A 65 22.25 7.50 -1.27
CA LEU A 65 21.30 8.33 -1.99
C LEU A 65 21.08 9.66 -1.27
N PRO A 66 21.14 10.81 -1.98
CA PRO A 66 20.83 12.11 -1.39
C PRO A 66 19.30 12.33 -1.30
N ASP A 67 18.84 13.14 -0.34
CA ASP A 67 17.43 13.61 -0.20
C ASP A 67 16.42 12.46 -0.40
N VAL A 68 16.49 11.43 0.45
CA VAL A 68 15.56 10.29 0.44
C VAL A 68 14.39 10.55 1.39
N ARG A 69 13.17 10.21 0.97
CA ARG A 69 11.98 10.12 1.83
C ARG A 69 11.42 8.70 1.88
N LEU A 70 11.00 8.25 3.06
CA LEU A 70 10.19 7.04 3.21
C LEU A 70 8.75 7.35 2.79
N LEU A 71 8.23 6.59 1.84
CA LEU A 71 6.95 6.84 1.19
C LEU A 71 5.95 5.72 1.54
N PRO A 72 5.16 5.85 2.61
CA PRO A 72 4.12 4.89 2.96
C PRO A 72 2.99 4.87 1.94
N VAL A 73 2.44 3.68 1.69
CA VAL A 73 1.18 3.54 0.97
C VAL A 73 0.03 3.97 1.89
N LEU A 74 -0.41 5.21 1.73
CA LEU A 74 -1.53 5.78 2.50
C LEU A 74 -2.83 5.57 1.73
N ALA A 75 -3.75 4.77 2.27
CA ALA A 75 -5.01 4.43 1.59
C ALA A 75 -6.19 4.29 2.56
N LEU A 76 -7.40 4.58 2.05
CA LEU A 76 -8.66 4.30 2.72
C LEU A 76 -9.18 2.91 2.31
N GLU A 77 -9.31 2.00 3.28
CA GLU A 77 -9.83 0.64 3.10
C GLU A 77 -11.31 0.53 3.56
N ALA A 78 -11.91 -0.65 3.39
CA ALA A 78 -13.28 -0.91 3.83
C ALA A 78 -13.43 -0.76 5.36
N SER A 79 -12.43 -1.24 6.12
CA SER A 79 -12.37 -1.24 7.59
C SER A 79 -11.91 0.08 8.20
N GLY A 80 -11.45 1.05 7.41
CA GLY A 80 -10.88 2.31 7.89
C GLY A 80 -9.58 2.68 7.19
N THR A 81 -8.82 3.61 7.78
CA THR A 81 -7.48 3.97 7.29
C THR A 81 -6.46 2.97 7.82
N ASN A 82 -5.89 2.18 6.92
CA ASN A 82 -4.87 1.20 7.31
C ASN A 82 -3.60 1.92 7.79
N LYS A 83 -3.28 1.80 9.08
CA LYS A 83 -2.18 2.54 9.72
C LYS A 83 -0.81 1.85 9.65
N ILE A 84 -0.78 0.60 9.19
CA ILE A 84 0.44 -0.22 9.20
C ILE A 84 1.53 0.35 8.28
N PRO A 85 1.26 0.75 7.02
CA PRO A 85 2.30 1.32 6.14
C PRO A 85 2.98 2.56 6.73
N LEU A 86 2.19 3.45 7.36
CA LEU A 86 2.72 4.65 8.01
C LEU A 86 3.55 4.28 9.25
N ALA A 87 3.10 3.32 10.08
CA ALA A 87 3.89 2.85 11.21
C ALA A 87 5.26 2.29 10.77
N VAL A 88 5.31 1.55 9.66
CA VAL A 88 6.57 1.06 9.06
C VAL A 88 7.49 2.21 8.67
N ALA A 89 6.94 3.25 8.02
CA ALA A 89 7.70 4.43 7.63
C ALA A 89 8.27 5.16 8.85
N GLU A 90 7.45 5.42 9.87
CA GLU A 90 7.86 6.15 11.07
C GLU A 90 8.93 5.38 11.86
N VAL A 91 8.74 4.06 12.08
CA VAL A 91 9.72 3.24 12.82
C VAL A 91 11.04 3.13 12.04
N LEU A 92 11.01 2.93 10.71
CA LEU A 92 12.23 2.95 9.90
C LEU A 92 12.88 4.32 9.88
N GLY A 93 12.09 5.39 9.78
CA GLY A 93 12.56 6.77 9.75
C GLY A 93 13.31 7.12 11.02
N ASP A 94 12.76 6.74 12.18
CA ASP A 94 13.42 6.89 13.48
C ASP A 94 14.73 6.10 13.58
N ARG A 95 14.74 4.83 13.12
CA ARG A 95 15.93 3.96 13.19
C ARG A 95 17.04 4.41 12.23
N LEU A 96 16.69 5.00 11.09
CA LEU A 96 17.63 5.33 10.01
C LEU A 96 17.92 6.83 9.88
N GLY A 97 17.19 7.68 10.61
CA GLY A 97 17.27 9.14 10.45
C GLY A 97 16.75 9.63 9.10
N ILE A 98 15.76 8.94 8.52
CA ILE A 98 15.18 9.28 7.21
C ILE A 98 13.78 9.85 7.42
N GLU A 99 13.51 11.00 6.83
CA GLU A 99 12.20 11.65 6.96
C GLU A 99 11.11 10.91 6.16
N VAL A 100 9.89 10.92 6.68
CA VAL A 100 8.71 10.33 6.04
C VAL A 100 8.01 11.35 5.13
N GLU A 101 7.40 10.85 4.06
CA GLU A 101 6.49 11.58 3.17
C GLU A 101 5.05 11.28 3.56
N HIS A 102 4.23 12.30 3.77
CA HIS A 102 2.85 12.15 4.27
C HIS A 102 1.79 12.67 3.31
N ASP A 103 2.19 13.44 2.29
CA ASP A 103 1.26 14.15 1.43
C ASP A 103 0.87 13.36 0.17
N ILE A 104 1.60 12.29 -0.15
CA ILE A 104 1.28 11.41 -1.29
C ILE A 104 0.36 10.28 -0.82
N VAL A 105 -0.87 10.29 -1.30
CA VAL A 105 -1.97 9.46 -0.78
C VAL A 105 -2.79 8.83 -1.91
N GLN A 106 -3.44 7.70 -1.65
CA GLN A 106 -4.31 7.04 -2.62
C GLN A 106 -5.62 7.82 -2.78
N ALA A 107 -5.93 8.22 -4.02
CA ALA A 107 -7.05 9.12 -4.31
C ALA A 107 -8.44 8.49 -4.28
N GLU A 108 -8.52 7.15 -4.30
CA GLU A 108 -9.77 6.41 -4.41
C GLU A 108 -9.89 5.36 -3.29
N ARG A 109 -11.11 5.19 -2.76
CA ARG A 109 -11.46 4.06 -1.90
C ARG A 109 -11.59 2.81 -2.77
N VAL A 110 -10.69 1.85 -2.59
CA VAL A 110 -10.77 0.58 -3.33
C VAL A 110 -11.65 -0.38 -2.52
N ASN A 111 -12.95 -0.38 -2.79
CA ASN A 111 -13.84 -1.42 -2.28
C ASN A 111 -13.54 -2.72 -3.05
N ARG A 112 -12.71 -3.59 -2.46
CA ARG A 112 -12.41 -4.92 -3.03
C ARG A 112 -13.54 -5.88 -2.66
N THR A 113 -14.54 -6.05 -3.53
CA THR A 113 -15.57 -7.08 -3.34
C THR A 113 -15.05 -8.45 -3.80
N GLY A 114 -15.06 -9.43 -2.89
CA GLY A 114 -15.35 -10.85 -3.16
C GLY A 114 -14.46 -11.72 -4.06
N SER A 115 -13.53 -11.20 -4.86
CA SER A 115 -12.51 -12.03 -5.54
C SER A 115 -11.18 -11.27 -5.65
N ALA A 116 -10.27 -11.57 -4.72
CA ALA A 116 -9.09 -10.74 -4.45
C ALA A 116 -8.09 -10.63 -5.61
N THR A 117 -8.16 -11.49 -6.62
CA THR A 117 -7.14 -11.61 -7.68
C THR A 117 -7.52 -10.86 -8.95
N ASP A 118 -8.74 -11.08 -9.47
CA ASP A 118 -9.21 -10.45 -10.70
C ASP A 118 -9.57 -8.98 -10.49
N HIS A 119 -10.05 -8.63 -9.29
CA HIS A 119 -10.30 -7.24 -8.90
C HIS A 119 -9.03 -6.39 -8.87
N ARG A 120 -7.86 -6.99 -8.59
CA ARG A 120 -6.57 -6.26 -8.54
C ARG A 120 -6.02 -5.94 -9.93
N LEU A 121 -6.28 -6.79 -10.93
CA LEU A 121 -5.95 -6.51 -12.33
C LEU A 121 -6.85 -5.42 -12.93
N ALA A 122 -8.14 -5.44 -12.56
CA ALA A 122 -9.12 -4.49 -13.09
C ALA A 122 -8.98 -3.08 -12.49
N TYR A 123 -8.46 -2.98 -11.27
CA TYR A 123 -8.35 -1.73 -10.51
C TYR A 123 -6.93 -1.51 -9.99
N ASN A 124 -6.20 -0.72 -10.75
CA ASN A 124 -4.94 -0.17 -10.31
C ASN A 124 -5.20 1.11 -9.49
N PRO A 125 -4.58 1.28 -8.31
CA PRO A 125 -4.79 2.48 -7.52
C PRO A 125 -4.20 3.71 -8.21
N THR A 126 -4.86 4.85 -8.01
CA THR A 126 -4.38 6.19 -8.38
C THR A 126 -3.94 6.94 -7.14
N PHE A 127 -2.96 7.82 -7.28
CA PHE A 127 -2.43 8.62 -6.20
C PHE A 127 -2.63 10.11 -6.47
N ASP A 128 -2.53 10.91 -5.42
CA ASP A 128 -2.51 12.37 -5.44
C ASP A 128 -1.49 12.88 -4.42
N GLY A 129 -1.13 14.16 -4.52
CA GLY A 129 -0.15 14.80 -3.64
C GLY A 129 1.12 15.27 -4.35
N PRO A 130 1.89 16.17 -3.73
CA PRO A 130 3.08 16.75 -4.32
C PRO A 130 4.22 15.73 -4.43
N VAL A 131 4.88 15.69 -5.59
CA VAL A 131 6.14 14.96 -5.79
C VAL A 131 7.22 15.99 -6.06
N LYS A 132 8.35 15.90 -5.35
CA LYS A 132 9.51 16.77 -5.58
C LYS A 132 10.39 16.18 -6.69
N PRO A 133 10.61 16.89 -7.81
CA PRO A 133 11.51 16.41 -8.85
C PRO A 133 12.95 16.22 -8.34
N GLY A 134 13.59 15.13 -8.75
CA GLY A 134 14.96 14.76 -8.36
C GLY A 134 15.12 14.15 -6.96
N ARG A 135 14.07 14.12 -6.14
CA ARG A 135 14.07 13.48 -4.82
C ARG A 135 13.96 11.96 -4.95
N TYR A 136 14.68 11.24 -4.08
CA TYR A 136 14.50 9.80 -3.94
C TYR A 136 13.36 9.49 -2.96
N TYR A 137 12.55 8.51 -3.34
CA TYR A 137 11.49 7.94 -2.53
C TYR A 137 11.73 6.45 -2.36
N PHE A 138 11.51 5.94 -1.15
CA PHE A 138 11.55 4.51 -0.84
C PHE A 138 10.19 4.07 -0.32
N ILE A 139 9.50 3.24 -1.10
CA ILE A 139 8.10 2.89 -0.84
C ILE A 139 8.02 1.89 0.32
N VAL A 140 7.10 2.11 1.26
CA VAL A 140 6.82 1.14 2.33
C VAL A 140 5.35 0.78 2.36
N ASP A 141 5.06 -0.51 2.54
CA ASP A 141 3.70 -1.05 2.59
C ASP A 141 3.61 -2.18 3.63
N ASP A 142 2.40 -2.61 3.97
CA ASP A 142 2.19 -3.72 4.91
C ASP A 142 2.41 -5.09 4.25
N SER A 143 2.03 -5.22 2.98
CA SER A 143 1.95 -6.50 2.30
C SER A 143 2.23 -6.40 0.81
N LEU A 144 3.02 -7.33 0.30
CA LEU A 144 3.22 -7.53 -1.13
C LEU A 144 2.55 -8.83 -1.60
N THR A 145 1.65 -8.67 -2.56
CA THR A 145 0.93 -9.77 -3.22
C THR A 145 1.25 -9.77 -4.72
N GLN A 146 0.48 -9.05 -5.53
CA GLN A 146 0.76 -8.84 -6.95
C GLN A 146 1.65 -7.62 -7.20
N GLY A 147 1.72 -6.66 -6.27
CA GLY A 147 2.59 -5.47 -6.39
C GLY A 147 2.03 -4.32 -7.21
N GLY A 148 0.78 -4.41 -7.70
CA GLY A 148 0.15 -3.34 -8.49
C GLY A 148 0.08 -1.99 -7.76
N THR A 149 -0.08 -1.99 -6.43
CA THR A 149 -0.04 -0.76 -5.61
C THR A 149 1.32 -0.07 -5.67
N ILE A 150 2.40 -0.82 -5.39
CA ILE A 150 3.77 -0.30 -5.46
C ILE A 150 4.10 0.15 -6.88
N ALA A 151 3.69 -0.62 -7.90
CA ALA A 151 3.89 -0.26 -9.30
C ALA A 151 3.16 1.04 -9.68
N SER A 152 1.94 1.25 -9.17
CA SER A 152 1.15 2.48 -9.37
C SER A 152 1.79 3.69 -8.69
N LEU A 153 2.17 3.55 -7.42
CA LEU A 153 2.77 4.62 -6.64
C LEU A 153 4.12 5.02 -7.23
N ARG A 154 4.92 4.03 -7.64
CA ARG A 154 6.15 4.25 -8.39
C ARG A 154 5.89 5.03 -9.68
N GLY A 155 4.91 4.60 -10.48
CA GLY A 155 4.52 5.30 -11.70
C GLY A 155 4.16 6.76 -11.46
N TYR A 156 3.34 7.02 -10.43
CA TYR A 156 2.94 8.35 -10.02
C TYR A 156 4.13 9.26 -9.68
N VAL A 157 5.08 8.76 -8.89
CA VAL A 157 6.29 9.48 -8.48
C VAL A 157 7.20 9.75 -9.68
N VAL A 158 7.52 8.72 -10.48
CA VAL A 158 8.45 8.82 -11.61
C VAL A 158 7.92 9.76 -12.69
N ASN A 159 6.63 9.71 -13.00
CA ASN A 159 6.01 10.59 -14.00
C ASN A 159 5.98 12.06 -13.59
N ARG A 160 6.26 12.37 -12.32
CA ARG A 160 6.40 13.73 -11.79
C ARG A 160 7.86 14.12 -11.52
N GLY A 161 8.81 13.34 -12.03
CA GLY A 161 10.25 13.61 -11.94
C GLY A 161 10.91 13.17 -10.63
N GLY A 162 10.18 12.49 -9.73
CA GLY A 162 10.78 11.83 -8.57
C GLY A 162 11.51 10.54 -8.96
N LEU A 163 12.38 10.06 -8.08
CA LEU A 163 13.15 8.83 -8.24
C LEU A 163 12.67 7.80 -7.21
N VAL A 164 12.59 6.52 -7.57
CA VAL A 164 12.17 5.48 -6.63
C VAL A 164 13.29 4.47 -6.43
N ALA A 165 13.85 4.45 -5.22
CA ALA A 165 15.02 3.66 -4.86
C ALA A 165 14.72 2.18 -4.62
N GLY A 166 13.45 1.83 -4.37
CA GLY A 166 13.01 0.48 -4.06
C GLY A 166 11.76 0.48 -3.20
N ALA A 167 11.49 -0.67 -2.57
CA ALA A 167 10.41 -0.79 -1.61
C ALA A 167 10.72 -1.79 -0.50
N ALA A 168 10.07 -1.64 0.65
CA ALA A 168 10.02 -2.63 1.72
C ALA A 168 8.59 -2.94 2.13
N VAL A 169 8.34 -4.19 2.54
CA VAL A 169 7.04 -4.62 3.07
C VAL A 169 7.18 -5.47 4.32
N MET A 170 6.19 -5.39 5.21
CA MET A 170 6.17 -6.24 6.39
C MET A 170 5.96 -7.71 6.04
N THR A 171 5.13 -8.02 5.04
CA THR A 171 4.83 -9.40 4.64
C THR A 171 4.82 -9.59 3.13
N ALA A 172 5.35 -10.72 2.65
CA ALA A 172 5.27 -11.08 1.24
C ALA A 172 5.44 -12.60 1.05
N HIS A 173 5.13 -13.11 -0.13
CA HIS A 173 5.64 -14.41 -0.57
C HIS A 173 7.04 -14.24 -1.18
N GLU A 174 7.93 -15.23 -1.04
CA GLU A 174 9.34 -15.11 -1.47
C GLU A 174 9.45 -14.96 -2.98
N GLY A 175 8.63 -15.71 -3.70
CA GLY A 175 8.52 -15.60 -5.16
C GLY A 175 7.92 -14.28 -5.67
N ALA A 176 7.43 -13.38 -4.80
CA ALA A 176 6.80 -12.11 -5.20
C ALA A 176 7.75 -10.90 -5.15
N LEU A 177 8.96 -11.04 -4.60
CA LEU A 177 9.86 -9.92 -4.32
C LEU A 177 10.39 -9.22 -5.57
N ARG A 178 10.47 -9.93 -6.71
CA ARG A 178 10.83 -9.31 -7.99
C ARG A 178 9.57 -8.73 -8.65
N LEU A 179 9.40 -7.42 -8.54
CA LEU A 179 8.29 -6.72 -9.18
C LEU A 179 8.40 -6.68 -10.69
N PRO A 180 9.53 -6.30 -11.32
CA PRO A 180 9.58 -6.18 -12.78
C PRO A 180 9.21 -7.50 -13.48
N VAL A 181 8.32 -7.43 -14.46
CA VAL A 181 8.02 -8.57 -15.32
C VAL A 181 9.27 -9.06 -16.05
N THR A 182 9.45 -10.37 -16.13
CA THR A 182 10.61 -10.95 -16.82
C THR A 182 10.37 -11.07 -18.33
N GLU A 183 11.44 -10.98 -19.12
CA GLU A 183 11.39 -11.23 -20.56
C GLU A 183 10.81 -12.61 -20.89
N LYS A 184 11.15 -13.63 -20.09
CA LYS A 184 10.57 -14.97 -20.21
C LYS A 184 9.05 -14.96 -20.05
N THR A 185 8.53 -14.20 -19.09
CA THR A 185 7.07 -14.06 -18.90
C THR A 185 6.44 -13.32 -20.07
N LEU A 186 7.06 -12.24 -20.57
CA LEU A 186 6.58 -11.50 -21.73
C LEU A 186 6.55 -12.37 -22.99
N ALA A 187 7.63 -13.11 -23.27
CA ALA A 187 7.71 -14.03 -24.39
C ALA A 187 6.63 -15.12 -24.31
N ALA A 188 6.34 -15.66 -23.12
CA ALA A 188 5.28 -16.63 -22.93
C ALA A 188 3.88 -16.04 -23.17
N ILE A 189 3.64 -14.78 -22.79
CA ILE A 189 2.39 -14.07 -23.10
C ILE A 189 2.27 -13.88 -24.61
N GLN A 190 3.34 -13.43 -25.27
CA GLN A 190 3.38 -13.21 -26.72
C GLN A 190 3.15 -14.51 -27.49
N GLN A 191 3.79 -15.61 -27.09
CA GLN A 191 3.62 -16.91 -27.75
C GLN A 191 2.18 -17.41 -27.65
N LYS A 192 1.52 -17.18 -26.52
CA LYS A 192 0.16 -17.69 -26.26
C LYS A 192 -0.93 -16.82 -26.88
N HIS A 193 -0.82 -15.50 -26.77
CA HIS A 193 -1.89 -14.56 -27.09
C HIS A 193 -1.58 -13.68 -28.31
N GLY A 194 -0.36 -13.74 -28.84
CA GLY A 194 0.12 -12.84 -29.88
C GLY A 194 0.06 -11.38 -29.46
N ASP A 195 0.03 -10.50 -30.46
CA ASP A 195 -0.04 -9.06 -30.22
C ASP A 195 -1.39 -8.61 -29.64
N ALA A 196 -2.43 -9.46 -29.67
CA ALA A 196 -3.77 -9.10 -29.20
C ALA A 196 -3.77 -8.71 -27.72
N MET A 197 -2.97 -9.39 -26.87
CA MET A 197 -2.85 -9.03 -25.45
C MET A 197 -2.21 -7.65 -25.26
N LYS A 198 -1.13 -7.37 -26.00
CA LYS A 198 -0.44 -6.07 -25.96
C LYS A 198 -1.38 -4.94 -26.39
N HIS A 199 -2.08 -5.11 -27.51
CA HIS A 199 -3.02 -4.11 -28.01
C HIS A 199 -4.16 -3.87 -27.03
N TYR A 200 -4.77 -4.93 -26.51
CA TYR A 200 -5.81 -4.80 -25.50
C TYR A 200 -5.32 -4.06 -24.25
N TRP A 201 -4.14 -4.42 -23.74
CA TRP A 201 -3.59 -3.81 -22.53
C TRP A 201 -3.28 -2.32 -22.71
N GLN A 202 -2.69 -1.96 -23.86
CA GLN A 202 -2.42 -0.57 -24.22
C GLN A 202 -3.72 0.25 -24.34
N GLN A 203 -4.76 -0.32 -24.96
CA GLN A 203 -6.06 0.35 -25.11
C GLN A 203 -6.76 0.54 -23.75
N GLU A 204 -6.73 -0.48 -22.91
CA GLU A 204 -7.44 -0.52 -21.63
C GLU A 204 -6.74 0.36 -20.57
N PHE A 205 -5.43 0.20 -20.40
CA PHE A 205 -4.67 0.79 -19.30
C PHE A 205 -3.70 1.90 -19.74
N GLY A 206 -3.38 2.01 -21.03
CA GLY A 206 -2.54 3.08 -21.56
C GLY A 206 -1.03 2.86 -21.44
N TYR A 207 -0.58 1.66 -21.08
CA TYR A 207 0.84 1.34 -20.91
C TYR A 207 1.19 -0.07 -21.43
N ASP A 208 2.48 -0.30 -21.68
CA ASP A 208 2.99 -1.54 -22.26
C ASP A 208 3.08 -2.69 -21.22
N LEU A 209 2.99 -3.94 -21.69
CA LEU A 209 3.09 -5.12 -20.82
C LEU A 209 4.41 -5.17 -20.03
N SER A 210 5.49 -4.57 -20.55
CA SER A 210 6.78 -4.43 -19.85
C SER A 210 6.70 -3.62 -18.57
N GLN A 211 5.64 -2.83 -18.35
CA GLN A 211 5.42 -2.05 -17.14
C GLN A 211 4.56 -2.77 -16.10
N LEU A 212 4.13 -4.00 -16.38
CA LEU A 212 3.44 -4.86 -15.42
C LEU A 212 4.38 -5.37 -14.34
N THR A 213 3.80 -5.71 -13.19
CA THR A 213 4.51 -6.57 -12.26
C THR A 213 4.56 -8.01 -12.76
N ASN A 214 5.53 -8.78 -12.30
CA ASN A 214 5.60 -10.21 -12.58
C ASN A 214 4.37 -10.96 -12.04
N GLY A 215 3.82 -10.49 -10.92
CA GLY A 215 2.56 -10.98 -10.36
C GLY A 215 1.39 -10.78 -11.33
N GLU A 216 1.19 -9.56 -11.83
CA GLU A 216 0.13 -9.23 -12.80
C GLU A 216 0.32 -10.01 -14.12
N ALA A 217 1.53 -9.98 -14.68
CA ALA A 217 1.86 -10.67 -15.92
C ALA A 217 1.66 -12.20 -15.82
N GLY A 218 1.87 -12.78 -14.64
CA GLY A 218 1.56 -14.18 -14.36
C GLY A 218 0.09 -14.54 -14.63
N HIS A 219 -0.84 -13.64 -14.35
CA HIS A 219 -2.27 -13.84 -14.60
C HIS A 219 -2.61 -13.77 -16.09
N LEU A 220 -1.99 -12.84 -16.82
CA LEU A 220 -2.13 -12.74 -18.28
C LEU A 220 -1.59 -14.00 -18.96
N ARG A 221 -0.43 -14.48 -18.52
CA ARG A 221 0.17 -15.73 -19.00
C ARG A 221 -0.74 -16.94 -18.74
N ALA A 222 -1.32 -17.01 -17.53
CA ALA A 222 -2.20 -18.12 -17.15
C ALA A 222 -3.55 -18.10 -17.88
N ALA A 223 -4.02 -16.92 -18.30
CA ALA A 223 -5.33 -16.77 -18.94
C ALA A 223 -5.47 -17.65 -20.20
N PRO A 224 -6.63 -18.28 -20.42
CA PRO A 224 -6.84 -19.11 -21.60
C PRO A 224 -6.90 -18.29 -22.90
N SER A 225 -7.39 -17.05 -22.84
CA SER A 225 -7.48 -16.12 -23.97
C SER A 225 -7.49 -14.66 -23.50
N VAL A 226 -7.31 -13.72 -24.44
CA VAL A 226 -7.48 -12.27 -24.21
C VAL A 226 -8.92 -11.96 -23.79
N ASP A 227 -9.92 -12.59 -24.41
CA ASP A 227 -11.33 -12.39 -24.04
C ASP A 227 -11.64 -12.84 -22.61
N ALA A 228 -10.99 -13.90 -22.13
CA ALA A 228 -11.14 -14.32 -20.74
C ALA A 228 -10.58 -13.28 -19.74
N ILE A 229 -9.55 -12.52 -20.12
CA ILE A 229 -9.04 -11.39 -19.32
C ILE A 229 -10.03 -10.22 -19.40
N ARG A 230 -10.50 -9.87 -20.60
CA ARG A 230 -11.48 -8.80 -20.80
C ARG A 230 -12.75 -9.04 -19.98
N THR A 231 -13.30 -10.24 -20.03
CA THR A 231 -14.48 -10.64 -19.26
C THR A 231 -14.23 -10.53 -17.76
N ARG A 232 -13.07 -10.97 -17.27
CA ARG A 232 -12.71 -10.83 -15.84
C ARG A 232 -12.60 -9.37 -15.41
N ILE A 233 -11.95 -8.51 -16.21
CA ILE A 233 -11.84 -7.08 -15.93
C ILE A 233 -13.22 -6.41 -15.94
N ALA A 234 -14.06 -6.72 -16.94
CA ALA A 234 -15.42 -6.19 -17.03
C ALA A 234 -16.30 -6.65 -15.86
N ALA A 235 -16.25 -7.93 -15.50
CA ALA A 235 -16.99 -8.48 -14.36
C ALA A 235 -16.57 -7.83 -13.03
N ALA A 236 -15.26 -7.68 -12.81
CA ALA A 236 -14.75 -6.97 -11.63
C ALA A 236 -15.20 -5.51 -11.61
N ARG A 237 -15.31 -4.86 -12.77
CA ARG A 237 -15.81 -3.48 -12.85
C ARG A 237 -17.29 -3.33 -12.55
N ASN A 238 -18.09 -4.28 -13.02
CA ASN A 238 -19.54 -4.30 -12.81
C ASN A 238 -19.94 -4.72 -11.39
N ALA A 239 -19.06 -5.40 -10.66
CA ALA A 239 -19.26 -5.75 -9.24
C ALA A 239 -19.16 -4.54 -8.28
N ARG A 240 -19.18 -3.29 -8.80
CA ARG A 240 -19.43 -2.07 -8.02
C ARG A 240 -20.87 -2.09 -7.49
N GLY A 241 -21.07 -2.80 -6.39
CA GLY A 241 -22.32 -2.88 -5.62
C GLY A 241 -22.03 -3.40 -4.22
N TRP A 242 -22.54 -2.68 -3.22
CA TRP A 242 -22.34 -2.90 -1.79
C TRP A 242 -22.86 -4.27 -1.30
N PRO A 243 -22.10 -4.97 -0.46
CA PRO A 243 -22.68 -5.74 0.64
C PRO A 243 -22.34 -5.07 1.98
N ALA A 244 -23.38 -4.82 2.77
CA ALA A 244 -23.22 -4.52 4.20
C ALA A 244 -22.74 -5.80 4.84
N HIS A 245 -21.55 -5.77 5.44
CA HIS A 245 -21.20 -6.78 6.43
C HIS A 245 -21.37 -6.17 7.81
N GLU A 246 -22.33 -6.76 8.53
CA GLU A 246 -22.66 -6.53 9.92
C GLU A 246 -21.41 -6.58 10.80
N ALA A 247 -21.29 -5.60 11.68
CA ALA A 247 -20.29 -5.57 12.73
C ALA A 247 -20.48 -6.79 13.66
N SER A 248 -19.40 -7.55 13.89
CA SER A 248 -19.36 -8.52 14.99
C SER A 248 -19.16 -7.78 16.32
N PRO A 249 -19.74 -8.29 17.43
CA PRO A 249 -19.82 -7.56 18.69
C PRO A 249 -18.45 -7.41 19.37
N PRO A 250 -18.31 -6.45 20.30
CA PRO A 250 -17.03 -6.14 20.95
C PRO A 250 -16.60 -7.30 21.86
N GLY A 251 -15.45 -7.90 21.57
CA GLY A 251 -14.75 -8.81 22.46
C GLY A 251 -13.97 -8.05 23.53
N THR A 252 -14.10 -8.49 24.78
CA THR A 252 -13.47 -7.93 25.98
C THR A 252 -11.94 -8.02 25.97
N ARG A 253 -11.28 -6.93 26.39
CA ARG A 253 -9.83 -6.83 26.65
C ARG A 253 -9.39 -7.85 27.72
N PRO A 254 -8.30 -8.63 27.50
CA PRO A 254 -7.55 -9.24 28.59
C PRO A 254 -6.54 -8.26 29.18
N GLU A 255 -6.40 -8.29 30.51
CA GLU A 255 -5.42 -7.50 31.28
C GLU A 255 -3.98 -7.98 31.05
N ALA A 256 -3.05 -7.01 31.00
CA ALA A 256 -1.62 -7.23 30.86
C ALA A 256 -0.95 -7.47 32.23
N PRO A 257 0.11 -8.31 32.34
CA PRO A 257 0.92 -8.39 33.54
C PRO A 257 2.05 -7.32 33.56
N GLU A 258 2.19 -6.67 34.72
CA GLU A 258 3.35 -5.89 35.21
C GLU A 258 4.62 -6.77 35.28
N ARG A 259 5.89 -6.34 35.22
CA ARG A 259 6.62 -5.06 35.21
C ARG A 259 8.07 -5.38 34.81
N LEU A 260 8.80 -4.43 34.19
CA LEU A 260 10.23 -4.22 34.44
C LEU A 260 10.61 -2.78 34.07
N SER A 261 11.15 -2.06 35.05
CA SER A 261 11.45 -0.62 34.99
C SER A 261 12.84 -0.35 34.44
N LEU A 262 12.98 0.67 33.58
CA LEU A 262 13.96 1.76 33.71
C LEU A 262 13.38 2.98 32.97
N LEU A 263 13.32 4.14 33.63
CA LEU A 263 13.12 5.44 32.98
C LEU A 263 14.19 5.54 31.85
N SER A 264 13.90 5.78 30.57
CA SER A 264 12.72 6.36 29.93
C SER A 264 12.46 5.80 28.51
N ALA A 265 12.34 4.47 28.35
CA ALA A 265 11.74 3.91 27.12
C ALA A 265 10.26 4.32 26.99
N ALA A 266 9.57 4.51 28.12
CA ALA A 266 8.21 5.03 28.19
C ALA A 266 8.11 6.51 27.81
N ASP A 267 9.04 7.38 28.24
CA ASP A 267 9.00 8.80 27.84
C ASP A 267 9.50 9.00 26.41
N TYR A 268 10.45 8.18 25.94
CA TYR A 268 10.82 8.10 24.53
C TYR A 268 9.62 7.65 23.69
N ARG A 269 8.94 6.56 24.08
CA ARG A 269 7.70 6.10 23.44
C ARG A 269 6.62 7.15 23.51
N ALA A 270 6.39 7.83 24.63
CA ALA A 270 5.35 8.85 24.77
C ALA A 270 5.64 10.09 23.92
N ARG A 271 6.90 10.54 23.84
CA ARG A 271 7.32 11.63 22.94
C ARG A 271 7.23 11.23 21.47
N GLN A 272 7.64 10.00 21.13
CA GLN A 272 7.47 9.44 19.80
C GLN A 272 5.99 9.29 19.44
N LEU A 273 5.14 8.79 20.34
CA LEU A 273 3.70 8.67 20.17
C LEU A 273 3.07 10.06 19.96
N ALA A 274 3.49 11.08 20.71
CA ALA A 274 2.99 12.44 20.54
C ALA A 274 3.41 13.07 19.20
N GLN A 275 4.66 12.90 18.77
CA GLN A 275 5.12 13.33 17.43
C GLN A 275 4.41 12.55 16.32
N ARG A 276 4.29 11.23 16.49
CA ARG A 276 3.56 10.35 15.56
C ARG A 276 2.09 10.72 15.48
N GLN A 277 1.45 11.10 16.58
CA GLN A 277 0.05 11.53 16.56
C GLN A 277 -0.16 12.71 15.61
N SER A 278 0.76 13.68 15.59
CA SER A 278 0.74 14.76 14.61
C SER A 278 0.95 14.25 13.18
N ALA A 279 1.86 13.29 12.96
CA ALA A 279 2.09 12.69 11.65
C ALA A 279 0.87 11.90 11.14
N TYR A 280 0.22 11.12 12.01
CA TYR A 280 -1.01 10.39 11.71
C TYR A 280 -2.18 11.33 11.40
N GLN A 281 -2.31 12.42 12.17
CA GLN A 281 -3.31 13.46 11.90
C GLN A 281 -3.08 14.15 10.56
N HIS A 282 -1.82 14.48 10.25
CA HIS A 282 -1.43 15.09 8.98
C HIS A 282 -1.71 14.16 7.79
N ALA A 283 -1.27 12.90 7.87
CA ALA A 283 -1.52 11.90 6.84
C ALA A 283 -3.01 11.62 6.62
N ASP A 284 -3.81 11.57 7.70
CA ASP A 284 -5.27 11.44 7.58
C ASP A 284 -5.90 12.66 6.92
N ALA A 285 -5.47 13.87 7.29
CA ALA A 285 -5.96 15.09 6.66
C ALA A 285 -5.64 15.13 5.17
N ALA A 286 -4.41 14.76 4.79
CA ALA A 286 -3.99 14.65 3.39
C ALA A 286 -4.84 13.61 2.63
N LEU A 287 -5.07 12.43 3.22
CA LEU A 287 -5.87 11.36 2.61
C LEU A 287 -7.32 11.80 2.35
N TRP A 288 -7.97 12.44 3.32
CA TRP A 288 -9.36 12.90 3.15
C TRP A 288 -9.50 14.09 2.18
N ALA A 289 -8.44 14.84 1.97
CA ALA A 289 -8.36 15.92 0.98
C ALA A 289 -7.98 15.46 -0.45
N ALA A 290 -7.59 14.20 -0.62
CA ALA A 290 -7.01 13.68 -1.87
C ALA A 290 -7.94 13.66 -3.09
N SER A 291 -9.26 13.66 -2.86
CA SER A 291 -10.24 13.75 -3.93
C SER A 291 -11.59 14.29 -3.44
N PRO A 292 -12.36 14.96 -4.31
CA PRO A 292 -13.71 15.41 -3.97
C PRO A 292 -14.61 14.27 -3.47
N ALA A 293 -14.41 13.05 -3.98
CA ALA A 293 -15.16 11.87 -3.57
C ALA A 293 -14.84 11.46 -2.12
N LEU A 294 -13.56 11.47 -1.73
CA LEU A 294 -13.17 11.18 -0.34
C LEU A 294 -13.62 12.29 0.61
N THR A 295 -13.51 13.56 0.20
CA THR A 295 -14.01 14.70 0.99
C THR A 295 -15.52 14.63 1.21
N ALA A 296 -16.30 14.29 0.17
CA ALA A 296 -17.75 14.10 0.30
C ALA A 296 -18.09 12.92 1.23
N LEU A 297 -17.42 11.78 1.05
CA LEU A 297 -17.58 10.61 1.92
C LEU A 297 -17.30 10.95 3.40
N ARG A 298 -16.27 11.77 3.67
CA ARG A 298 -15.99 12.22 5.04
C ARG A 298 -17.15 13.01 5.63
N ALA A 299 -17.69 13.96 4.87
CA ALA A 299 -18.81 14.78 5.30
C ALA A 299 -20.07 13.94 5.57
N GLU A 300 -20.34 12.91 4.75
CA GLU A 300 -21.44 11.96 4.98
C GLU A 300 -21.27 11.18 6.29
N ILE A 301 -20.06 10.66 6.55
CA ILE A 301 -19.74 9.94 7.79
C ILE A 301 -19.92 10.85 9.01
N ASP A 302 -19.40 12.08 8.95
CA ASP A 302 -19.48 13.04 10.05
C ASP A 302 -20.95 13.48 10.31
N GLN A 303 -21.77 13.64 9.25
CA GLN A 303 -23.21 13.92 9.38
C GLN A 303 -23.98 12.74 10.02
N GLN A 304 -23.68 11.51 9.62
CA GLN A 304 -24.29 10.31 10.20
C GLN A 304 -23.95 10.20 11.69
N ALA A 305 -22.70 10.43 12.05
CA ALA A 305 -22.25 10.45 13.45
C ALA A 305 -22.96 11.55 14.27
N ALA A 306 -23.17 12.74 13.70
CA ALA A 306 -23.89 13.83 14.35
C ALA A 306 -25.40 13.57 14.50
N SER A 307 -26.00 12.81 13.57
CA SER A 307 -27.43 12.42 13.61
C SER A 307 -27.74 11.21 14.50
N GLY A 308 -26.70 10.48 14.94
CA GLY A 308 -26.80 9.21 15.70
C GLY A 308 -26.61 9.31 17.23
N GLY A 309 -26.73 10.50 17.83
CA GLY A 309 -26.79 10.66 19.29
C GLY A 309 -28.06 10.00 19.88
N PRO A 310 -28.02 9.47 21.12
CA PRO A 310 -28.87 8.36 21.55
C PRO A 310 -30.36 8.72 21.59
N ALA A 311 -31.18 7.80 21.09
CA ALA A 311 -32.57 7.61 21.51
C ALA A 311 -32.62 6.52 22.58
#